data_AF-A0A1G2VVJ9-F1
#
_entry.id   AF-A0A1G2VVJ9-F1
#
_cell.length_a   1.000
_cell.length_b   1.000
_cell.length_c   1.000
_cell.angle_alpha   90.00
_cell.angle_beta   90.00
_cell.angle_gamma   90.00
#
_symmetry.space_group_name_H-M   'P 1'
#
loop_
_entity.id
_entity.type
_entity.pdbx_description
1 polymer ?
#
loop_
_entity_poly.entity_id
_entity_poly.type
_entity_poly.pdbx_seq_one_letter_code
_entity_poly.pdbx_strand_id
1 'polypeptide(L)'
;MRWDFLELIVLLLMTYSQIEMVSCAYLKQKNKYESFFCFYTSYSIKDYIEITREEKGRIGVWYWVFVFSVIVLVVAVVNVLASESGFGTNLNLNQDDIWPIL
;
A
#
# COMPACT_ATOMS: atom_id res chain seq x y z
N MET A 1 16.06 2.15 -14.58
CA MET A 1 16.12 2.19 -13.10
C MET A 1 15.17 1.12 -12.59
N ARG A 2 15.67 0.24 -11.71
CA ARG A 2 15.13 -1.08 -11.39
C ARG A 2 13.78 -1.01 -10.65
N TRP A 3 12.85 -1.88 -10.99
CA TRP A 3 11.61 -2.11 -10.23
C TRP A 3 11.89 -2.34 -8.74
N ASP A 4 13.02 -2.98 -8.41
CA ASP A 4 13.55 -3.13 -7.04
C ASP A 4 13.69 -1.82 -6.26
N PHE A 5 14.05 -0.72 -6.94
CA PHE A 5 14.21 0.59 -6.30
C PHE A 5 12.85 1.25 -6.03
N LEU A 6 11.87 1.05 -6.91
CA LEU A 6 10.51 1.50 -6.71
C LEU A 6 9.84 0.72 -5.57
N GLU A 7 10.03 -0.60 -5.53
CA GLU A 7 9.55 -1.46 -4.45
C GLU A 7 10.09 -1.01 -3.09
N LEU A 8 11.41 -0.74 -3.00
CA LEU A 8 12.03 -0.22 -1.79
C LEU A 8 11.39 1.10 -1.34
N ILE A 9 11.15 2.03 -2.25
CA ILE A 9 10.51 3.32 -1.94
C ILE A 9 9.08 3.11 -1.43
N VAL A 10 8.32 2.22 -2.06
CA VAL A 10 6.94 1.91 -1.67
C VAL A 10 6.88 1.26 -0.29
N LEU A 11 7.79 0.33 0.01
CA LEU A 11 7.92 -0.29 1.32
C LEU A 11 8.29 0.73 2.41
N LEU A 12 9.20 1.66 2.12
CA LEU A 12 9.55 2.75 3.03
C LEU A 12 8.36 3.68 3.29
N LEU A 13 7.58 4.03 2.25
CA LEU A 13 6.37 4.83 2.39
C LEU A 13 5.29 4.12 3.22
N MET A 14 5.09 2.81 3.01
CA MET A 14 4.18 1.99 3.84
C MET A 14 4.61 2.00 5.31
N THR A 15 5.89 1.71 5.57
CA THR A 15 6.41 1.62 6.94
C THR A 15 6.33 2.96 7.65
N TYR A 16 6.72 4.05 6.96
CA TYR A 16 6.70 5.39 7.54
C TYR A 16 5.27 5.89 7.82
N SER A 17 4.35 5.67 6.88
CA SER A 17 2.94 6.04 7.08
C SER A 17 2.31 5.27 8.24
N GLN A 18 2.65 3.99 8.42
CA GLN A 18 2.20 3.21 9.57
C GLN A 18 2.75 3.74 10.89
N ILE A 19 4.04 4.06 10.96
CA ILE A 19 4.67 4.64 12.16
C ILE A 19 4.04 6.01 12.50
N GLU A 20 3.79 6.86 11.51
CA GLU A 20 3.14 8.17 11.72
C GLU A 20 1.71 8.01 12.23
N MET A 21 0.92 7.09 11.64
CA MET A 21 -0.44 6.80 12.13
C MET A 21 -0.43 6.34 13.59
N VAL A 22 0.45 5.39 13.93
CA VAL A 22 0.56 4.87 15.31
C VAL A 22 1.07 5.94 16.28
N SER A 23 2.02 6.77 15.85
CA SER A 23 2.56 7.86 16.67
C SER A 23 1.50 8.93 16.96
N CYS A 24 0.71 9.30 15.95
CA CYS A 24 -0.39 10.24 16.13
C CYS A 24 -1.48 9.66 17.05
N ALA A 25 -1.82 8.38 16.90
CA ALA A 25 -2.76 7.67 17.77
C ALA A 25 -2.25 7.61 19.22
N TYR A 26 -0.99 7.25 19.42
CA TYR A 26 -0.34 7.17 20.73
C TYR A 26 -0.33 8.51 21.46
N LEU A 27 -0.02 9.61 20.76
CA LEU A 27 -0.04 10.95 21.35
C LEU A 27 -1.43 11.37 21.83
N LYS A 28 -2.48 10.83 21.23
CA LYS A 28 -3.88 11.17 21.54
C LYS A 28 -4.50 10.32 22.63
N GLN A 29 -4.27 9.02 22.60
CA GLN A 29 -4.81 8.08 23.59
C GLN A 29 -3.94 7.95 24.84
N LYS A 30 -2.92 8.80 25.00
CA LYS A 30 -1.86 8.67 26.01
C LYS A 30 -2.41 8.38 27.42
N ASN A 31 -2.47 7.10 27.76
CA ASN A 31 -2.52 6.62 29.13
C ASN A 31 -1.12 6.79 29.71
N LYS A 32 -1.00 7.41 30.90
CA LYS A 32 0.28 7.83 31.52
C LYS A 32 1.31 6.71 31.75
N TYR A 33 0.97 5.44 31.49
CA TYR A 33 1.79 4.28 31.84
C TYR A 33 2.12 3.33 30.67
N GLU A 34 1.74 3.64 29.43
CA GLU A 34 1.97 2.76 28.29
C GLU A 34 3.18 3.19 27.44
N SER A 35 4.10 2.27 27.16
CA SER A 35 5.25 2.53 26.29
C SER A 35 4.83 2.51 24.82
N PHE A 36 5.49 3.32 23.98
CA PHE A 36 5.19 3.37 22.53
C PHE A 36 5.27 1.99 21.88
N PHE A 37 6.25 1.17 22.26
CA PHE A 37 6.40 -0.19 21.73
C PHE A 37 5.22 -1.08 22.11
N CYS A 38 4.75 -1.01 23.36
CA CYS A 38 3.61 -1.81 23.82
C CYS A 38 2.33 -1.40 23.06
N PHE A 39 2.11 -0.09 22.91
CA PHE A 39 1.01 0.46 22.11
C PHE A 39 1.11 0.05 20.64
N TYR A 40 2.30 0.11 20.03
CA TYR A 40 2.52 -0.30 18.64
C TYR A 40 2.17 -1.79 18.41
N THR A 41 2.50 -2.65 19.37
CA THR A 41 2.18 -4.08 19.28
C THR A 41 0.72 -4.43 19.52
N SER A 42 -0.01 -3.62 20.31
CA SER A 42 -1.44 -3.79 20.55
C SER A 42 -2.32 -3.06 19.53
N TYR A 43 -1.74 -2.12 18.78
CA TYR A 43 -2.44 -1.27 17.83
C TYR A 43 -3.13 -2.08 16.73
N SER A 44 -4.46 -2.02 16.71
CA SER A 44 -5.30 -2.65 15.70
C SER A 44 -5.85 -1.65 14.69
N ILE A 45 -6.24 -2.17 13.52
CA ILE A 45 -7.04 -1.41 12.53
C ILE A 45 -8.35 -0.91 13.17
N LYS A 46 -8.88 -1.59 14.19
CA LYS A 46 -10.06 -1.12 14.93
C LYS A 46 -9.79 0.20 15.66
N ASP A 47 -8.65 0.30 16.35
CA ASP A 47 -8.23 1.50 17.08
C ASP A 47 -8.00 2.66 16.10
N TYR A 48 -7.44 2.36 14.92
CA TYR A 48 -7.34 3.34 13.84
C TYR A 48 -8.71 3.91 13.47
N ILE A 49 -9.71 3.06 13.17
CA ILE A 49 -11.06 3.47 12.74
C ILE A 49 -11.75 4.33 13.80
N GLU A 50 -11.59 3.96 15.07
CA GLU A 50 -12.16 4.71 16.20
C GLU A 50 -11.54 6.10 16.29
N ILE A 51 -10.21 6.20 16.20
CA ILE A 51 -9.48 7.47 16.22
C ILE A 51 -9.79 8.31 14.97
N THR A 52 -9.92 7.70 13.79
CA THR A 52 -10.25 8.44 12.55
C THR A 52 -11.67 8.98 12.53
N ARG A 53 -12.61 8.33 13.22
CA ARG A 53 -13.98 8.87 13.35
C ARG A 53 -14.00 10.17 14.16
N GLU A 54 -13.11 10.29 15.14
CA GLU A 54 -12.95 11.50 15.94
C GLU A 54 -12.04 12.54 15.26
N GLU A 55 -11.08 12.10 14.44
CA GLU A 55 -10.11 12.94 13.76
C GLU A 55 -10.36 13.07 12.26
N LYS A 56 -10.91 14.22 11.84
CA LYS A 56 -10.93 14.65 10.43
C LYS A 56 -9.57 15.18 9.92
N GLY A 57 -8.45 14.72 10.49
CA GLY A 57 -7.14 15.39 10.40
C GLY A 57 -5.98 14.55 9.85
N ARG A 58 -4.76 14.94 10.25
CA ARG A 58 -3.44 14.45 9.78
C ARG A 58 -3.29 12.93 9.74
N ILE A 59 -3.95 12.20 10.63
CA ILE A 59 -4.00 10.72 10.64
C ILE A 59 -4.65 10.17 9.36
N GLY A 60 -5.71 10.80 8.86
CA GLY A 60 -6.37 10.41 7.62
C GLY A 60 -5.47 10.56 6.40
N VAL A 61 -4.63 11.60 6.34
CA VAL A 61 -3.68 11.80 5.24
C VAL A 61 -2.67 10.65 5.18
N TRP A 62 -2.10 10.26 6.32
CA TRP A 62 -1.14 9.16 6.38
C TRP A 62 -1.76 7.81 6.04
N TYR A 63 -3.04 7.60 6.38
CA TYR A 63 -3.76 6.42 5.93
C TYR A 63 -3.96 6.38 4.41
N TRP A 64 -4.33 7.51 3.79
CA TRP A 64 -4.43 7.55 2.33
C TRP A 64 -3.07 7.29 1.65
N VAL A 65 -1.98 7.77 2.23
CA VAL A 65 -0.61 7.45 1.76
C VAL A 65 -0.33 5.94 1.90
N PHE A 66 -0.73 5.33 3.02
CA PHE A 66 -0.60 3.89 3.23
C PHE A 66 -1.40 3.09 2.18
N VAL A 67 -2.68 3.44 1.98
CA VAL A 67 -3.56 2.79 0.99
C VAL A 67 -3.01 2.92 -0.43
N PHE A 68 -2.57 4.12 -0.83
CA PHE A 68 -1.95 4.33 -2.14
C PHE A 68 -0.69 3.47 -2.32
N SER A 69 0.15 3.39 -1.29
CA SER A 69 1.37 2.58 -1.31
C SER A 69 1.04 1.09 -1.49
N VAL A 70 0.01 0.59 -0.81
CA VAL A 70 -0.48 -0.79 -0.98
C VAL A 70 -0.99 -1.03 -2.41
N ILE A 71 -1.77 -0.11 -2.98
CA ILE A 71 -2.27 -0.25 -4.35
C ILE A 71 -1.11 -0.32 -5.35
N VAL A 72 -0.13 0.58 -5.22
CA VAL A 72 1.07 0.58 -6.08
C VAL A 72 1.85 -0.72 -5.93
N LEU A 73 2.01 -1.23 -4.71
CA LEU A 73 2.68 -2.51 -4.45
C LEU A 73 1.93 -3.67 -5.12
N VAL A 74 0.61 -3.74 -4.98
CA VAL A 74 -0.21 -4.79 -5.61
C VAL A 74 -0.11 -4.72 -7.13
N VAL A 75 -0.20 -3.51 -7.72
CA VAL A 75 -0.05 -3.32 -9.17
C VAL A 75 1.35 -3.75 -9.63
N ALA A 76 2.40 -3.42 -8.88
CA ALA A 76 3.76 -3.85 -9.20
C ALA A 76 3.89 -5.38 -9.17
N VAL A 77 3.37 -6.04 -8.13
CA VAL A 77 3.37 -7.50 -8.00
C VAL A 77 2.59 -8.16 -9.13
N VAL A 78 1.39 -7.66 -9.45
CA VAL A 78 0.58 -8.18 -10.55
C VAL A 78 1.29 -8.04 -11.89
N ASN A 79 1.98 -6.92 -12.14
CA ASN A 79 2.77 -6.74 -13.36
C ASN A 79 3.93 -7.73 -13.44
N VAL A 80 4.65 -7.97 -12.33
CA VAL A 80 5.72 -8.98 -12.29
C VAL A 80 5.15 -10.36 -12.60
N LEU A 81 4.09 -10.77 -11.91
CA LEU A 81 3.42 -12.06 -12.13
C LEU A 81 2.86 -12.20 -13.56
N ALA A 82 2.30 -11.14 -14.14
CA ALA A 82 1.80 -11.12 -15.51
C ALA A 82 2.95 -11.21 -16.54
N SER A 83 4.11 -10.62 -16.22
CA SER A 83 5.30 -10.68 -17.07
C SER A 83 5.97 -12.06 -17.05
N GLU A 84 5.94 -12.75 -15.91
CA GLU A 84 6.47 -14.12 -15.77
C GLU A 84 5.51 -15.18 -16.31
N SER A 85 4.21 -14.92 -16.32
CA SER A 85 3.19 -15.88 -16.78
C SER A 85 2.87 -15.84 -18.27
N GLY A 86 3.56 -15.03 -19.09
CA GLY A 86 3.32 -14.99 -20.53
C GLY A 86 1.87 -14.63 -20.91
N PHE A 87 1.14 -13.97 -20.00
CA PHE A 87 -0.27 -13.60 -20.22
C PHE A 87 -0.41 -12.27 -21.01
N GLY A 88 0.71 -11.63 -21.34
CA GLY A 88 0.81 -10.57 -22.32
C GLY A 88 1.72 -10.99 -23.47
N THR A 89 1.16 -11.09 -24.68
CA THR A 89 1.87 -11.26 -25.96
C THR A 89 2.63 -12.58 -26.20
N ASN A 90 1.89 -13.68 -26.32
CA ASN A 90 2.20 -14.72 -27.31
C ASN A 90 0.96 -15.06 -28.15
N LEU A 91 0.08 -14.07 -28.37
CA LEU A 91 -0.65 -14.02 -29.63
C LEU A 91 0.39 -13.68 -30.70
N ASN A 92 1.05 -14.72 -31.23
CA ASN A 92 1.40 -14.76 -32.64
C ASN A 92 0.08 -14.65 -33.43
N LEU A 93 -0.54 -13.47 -33.40
CA LEU A 93 -1.40 -13.04 -34.49
C LEU A 93 -0.42 -12.88 -35.64
N ASN A 94 -0.21 -13.99 -36.36
CA ASN A 94 0.26 -13.94 -37.72
C ASN A 94 -0.56 -12.86 -38.40
N GLN A 95 0.13 -11.79 -38.79
CA GLN A 95 -0.44 -10.63 -39.46
C GLN A 95 -1.05 -10.99 -40.83
N ASP A 96 -1.03 -12.26 -41.20
CA ASP A 96 -1.53 -12.84 -42.43
C ASP A 96 -3.00 -13.30 -42.35
N ASP A 97 -3.60 -13.43 -41.15
CA ASP A 97 -4.97 -13.94 -41.00
C ASP A 97 -6.05 -12.84 -40.80
N ILE A 98 -5.64 -11.57 -40.74
CA ILE A 98 -6.59 -10.44 -40.69
C ILE A 98 -6.91 -10.03 -42.13
N TRP A 99 -7.68 -10.84 -42.88
CA TRP A 99 -8.59 -10.47 -44.00
C TRP A 99 -9.11 -11.73 -44.76
N PRO A 100 -10.37 -11.78 -45.26
CA PRO A 100 -11.52 -10.88 -45.06
C PRO A 100 -12.55 -11.51 -44.13
N ILE A 101 -12.85 -10.82 -43.03
CA ILE A 101 -14.24 -10.63 -42.65
C ILE A 101 -14.48 -9.13 -42.74
N LEU A 102 -14.60 -8.70 -44.00
CA LEU A 102 -15.23 -7.45 -44.41
C LEU A 102 -16.17 -7.81 -45.56
#